data_AF-A0A257AEW4-F1
#
_entry.id   AF-A0A257AEW4-F1
#
_cell.length_a   1.000
_cell.length_b   1.000
_cell.length_c   1.000
_cell.angle_alpha   90.00
_cell.angle_beta   90.00
_cell.angle_gamma   90.00
#
_symmetry.space_group_name_H-M   'P 1'
#
loop_
_entity.id
_entity.type
_entity.pdbx_description
1 polymer ?
#
loop_
_entity_poly.entity_id
_entity_poly.type
_entity_poly.pdbx_seq_one_letter_code
_entity_poly.pdbx_strand_id
1 'polypeptide(L)'
;MHDLSVLLPLLYENKVVQAAFVFFIVGLAIKMALFPLHTWLPDAHAFAPAEISAMLSGIIVAVSTYAFIRVTFSVFTLKFITMYLPIFDILCWVSVIAMLYGSVLA
;
A
#
# COMPACT_ATOMS: atom_id res chain seq x y z
N MET A 1 -10.50 14.76 3.80
CA MET A 1 -10.33 13.91 2.59
C MET A 1 -11.25 14.34 1.46
N HIS A 2 -12.50 14.74 1.74
CA HIS A 2 -13.43 15.23 0.71
C HIS A 2 -12.88 16.41 -0.10
N ASP A 3 -12.19 17.35 0.54
CA ASP A 3 -11.63 18.52 -0.15
C ASP A 3 -10.57 18.10 -1.20
N LEU A 4 -9.61 17.26 -0.81
CA LEU A 4 -8.62 16.71 -1.74
C LEU A 4 -9.24 15.92 -2.90
N SER A 5 -10.27 15.11 -2.64
CA SER A 5 -10.92 14.35 -3.73
C SER A 5 -11.66 15.25 -4.73
N VAL A 6 -11.99 16.49 -4.35
CA VAL A 6 -12.60 17.48 -5.26
C VAL A 6 -11.54 18.29 -6.01
N LEU A 7 -10.42 18.61 -5.36
CA LEU A 7 -9.36 19.44 -5.95
C LEU A 7 -8.41 18.66 -6.87
N LEU A 8 -8.06 17.43 -6.51
CA LEU A 8 -7.07 16.62 -7.23
C LEU A 8 -7.43 16.31 -8.70
N PRO A 9 -8.70 16.07 -9.09
CA PRO A 9 -9.06 15.80 -10.49
C PRO A 9 -8.62 16.86 -11.50
N LEU A 10 -8.51 18.12 -11.08
CA LEU A 10 -8.06 19.22 -11.93
C LEU A 10 -6.53 19.23 -12.12
N LEU A 11 -5.80 18.47 -11.31
CA LEU A 11 -4.34 18.49 -11.21
C LEU A 11 -3.68 17.14 -11.56
N TYR A 12 -4.42 16.16 -12.06
CA TYR A 12 -3.88 14.82 -12.35
C TYR A 12 -2.79 14.79 -13.42
N GLU A 13 -2.79 15.75 -14.35
CA GLU A 13 -1.72 15.92 -15.34
C GLU A 13 -0.40 16.43 -14.73
N ASN A 14 -0.45 17.00 -13.51
CA ASN A 14 0.73 17.52 -12.86
C ASN A 14 1.61 16.38 -12.33
N LYS A 15 2.84 16.30 -12.85
CA LYS A 15 3.85 15.32 -12.42
C LYS A 15 4.12 15.31 -10.92
N VAL A 16 3.96 16.46 -10.25
CA VAL A 16 4.13 16.54 -8.78
C VAL A 16 3.04 15.74 -8.07
N VAL A 17 1.80 15.80 -8.54
CA VAL A 17 0.69 15.02 -7.97
C VAL A 17 0.88 13.53 -8.22
N GLN A 18 1.34 13.16 -9.42
CA GLN A 18 1.68 11.77 -9.74
C GLN A 18 2.81 11.23 -8.88
N ALA A 19 3.88 12.01 -8.68
CA ALA A 19 4.98 11.63 -7.80
C ALA A 19 4.54 11.52 -6.34
N ALA A 20 3.74 12.47 -5.85
CA ALA A 20 3.17 12.43 -4.51
C ALA A 20 2.35 11.15 -4.29
N PHE A 21 1.52 10.79 -5.26
CA PHE A 21 0.77 9.54 -5.23
C PHE A 21 1.69 8.32 -5.11
N VAL A 22 2.74 8.24 -5.93
CA VAL A 22 3.71 7.13 -5.87
C VAL A 22 4.35 7.04 -4.49
N PHE A 23 4.76 8.17 -3.90
CA PHE A 23 5.33 8.17 -2.54
C PHE A 23 4.33 7.71 -1.47
N PHE A 24 3.07 8.12 -1.57
CA PHE A 24 2.01 7.63 -0.67
C PHE A 24 1.84 6.12 -0.76
N ILE A 25 1.72 5.60 -1.98
CA ILE A 25 1.54 4.17 -2.25
C ILE A 25 2.75 3.37 -1.78
N VAL A 26 3.97 3.81 -2.07
CA VAL A 26 5.19 3.13 -1.63
C VAL A 26 5.29 3.14 -0.10
N GLY A 27 5.06 4.27 0.56
CA GLY A 27 5.10 4.34 2.02
C GLY A 27 4.07 3.44 2.71
N LEU A 28 2.85 3.36 2.15
CA LEU A 28 1.82 2.44 2.64
C LEU A 28 2.14 0.98 2.32
N ALA A 29 2.72 0.70 1.16
CA ALA A 29 3.17 -0.63 0.74
C ALA A 29 4.24 -1.21 1.67
N ILE A 30 5.19 -0.38 2.14
CA ILE A 30 6.17 -0.77 3.16
C ILE A 30 5.46 -1.19 4.44
N LYS A 31 4.55 -0.35 4.95
CA LYS A 31 3.84 -0.61 6.22
C LYS A 31 2.93 -1.83 6.18
N MET A 32 2.28 -2.10 5.06
CA MET A 32 1.47 -3.31 4.89
C MET A 32 2.31 -4.55 4.55
N ALA A 33 3.64 -4.43 4.48
CA ALA A 33 4.56 -5.50 4.12
C ALA A 33 4.20 -6.14 2.76
N LEU A 34 3.97 -5.31 1.75
CA LEU A 34 3.77 -5.76 0.36
C LEU A 34 5.10 -6.30 -0.20
N PHE A 35 5.07 -7.37 -1.00
CA PHE A 35 6.26 -7.81 -1.74
C PHE A 35 6.75 -6.72 -2.71
N PRO A 36 8.06 -6.45 -2.84
CA PRO A 36 9.22 -7.04 -2.14
C PRO A 36 9.63 -6.31 -0.84
N LEU A 37 8.83 -5.37 -0.35
CA LEU A 37 9.12 -4.46 0.79
C LEU A 37 8.78 -5.05 2.17
N HIS A 38 8.62 -6.37 2.27
CA HIS A 38 8.10 -7.08 3.44
C HIS A 38 9.19 -7.62 4.38
N THR A 39 10.47 -7.48 4.00
CA THR A 39 11.61 -8.11 4.70
C THR A 39 11.81 -7.64 6.13
N TRP A 40 11.32 -6.46 6.48
CA TRP A 40 11.38 -5.95 7.86
C TRP A 40 10.41 -6.69 8.80
N LEU A 41 9.36 -7.32 8.26
CA LEU A 41 8.27 -7.90 9.06
C LEU A 41 8.71 -9.15 9.84
N PRO A 42 9.44 -10.14 9.25
CA PRO A 42 9.96 -11.29 9.99
C PRO A 42 10.90 -10.89 11.13
N ASP A 43 11.83 -9.97 10.87
CA ASP A 43 12.75 -9.46 11.89
C ASP A 43 12.00 -8.75 13.03
N ALA A 44 10.98 -7.95 12.68
CA ALA A 44 10.14 -7.29 13.68
C ALA A 44 9.41 -8.30 14.59
N HIS A 45 8.92 -9.41 14.04
CA HIS A 45 8.31 -10.47 14.85
C HIS A 45 9.33 -11.26 15.68
N ALA A 46 10.54 -11.47 15.18
CA ALA A 46 11.59 -12.23 15.87
C ALA A 46 12.07 -11.54 17.16
N PHE A 47 12.09 -10.20 17.18
CA PHE A 47 12.58 -9.41 18.32
C PHE A 47 11.48 -8.77 19.18
N ALA A 48 10.21 -8.83 18.75
CA ALA A 48 9.10 -8.23 19.49
C ALA A 48 8.61 -9.12 20.65
N PRO A 49 8.27 -8.55 21.82
CA PRO A 49 7.44 -9.20 22.83
C PRO A 49 6.12 -9.71 22.26
N ALA A 50 5.55 -10.77 22.86
CA ALA A 50 4.39 -11.48 22.33
C ALA A 50 3.18 -10.55 22.08
N GLU A 51 2.95 -9.58 22.96
CA GLU A 51 1.84 -8.63 22.88
C GLU A 51 2.01 -7.66 21.69
N ILE A 52 3.26 -7.21 21.46
CA ILE A 52 3.58 -6.31 20.34
C ILE A 52 3.50 -7.08 19.02
N SER A 53 4.00 -8.32 18.99
CA SER A 53 3.94 -9.22 17.84
C SER A 53 2.48 -9.48 17.42
N ALA A 54 1.59 -9.73 18.40
CA ALA A 54 0.16 -9.88 18.15
C ALA A 54 -0.48 -8.60 17.58
N MET A 55 -0.10 -7.42 18.09
CA MET A 55 -0.59 -6.14 17.60
C MET A 55 -0.11 -5.83 16.17
N LEU A 56 1.13 -6.21 15.84
CA LEU A 56 1.73 -6.04 14.51
C LEU A 56 0.93 -6.81 13.45
N SER A 57 0.63 -8.09 13.73
CA SER A 57 -0.19 -8.94 12.84
C SER A 57 -1.66 -8.52 12.81
N GLY A 58 -2.24 -8.17 13.97
CA GLY A 58 -3.68 -7.93 14.09
C GLY A 58 -4.15 -6.55 13.65
N ILE A 59 -3.32 -5.51 13.84
CA ILE A 59 -3.75 -4.11 13.66
C ILE A 59 -2.91 -3.41 12.61
N ILE A 60 -1.58 -3.45 12.71
CA ILE A 60 -0.71 -2.57 11.92
C ILE A 60 -0.84 -2.87 10.42
N VAL A 61 -0.81 -4.15 10.04
CA VAL A 61 -0.98 -4.56 8.64
C VAL A 61 -2.39 -4.23 8.14
N ALA A 62 -3.42 -4.53 8.94
CA ALA A 62 -4.82 -4.28 8.56
C ALA A 62 -5.14 -2.79 8.35
N VAL A 63 -4.70 -1.92 9.27
CA VAL A 63 -4.89 -0.47 9.18
C VAL A 63 -4.11 0.11 8.00
N SER A 64 -2.91 -0.39 7.74
CA SER A 64 -2.09 0.05 6.60
C SER A 64 -2.75 -0.32 5.26
N THR A 65 -3.28 -1.54 5.15
CA THR A 65 -4.07 -1.99 3.99
C THR A 65 -5.33 -1.15 3.81
N TYR A 66 -6.05 -0.84 4.90
CA TYR A 66 -7.20 0.05 4.84
C TYR A 66 -6.84 1.44 4.34
N ALA A 67 -5.76 2.03 4.86
CA ALA A 67 -5.26 3.33 4.42
C ALA A 67 -4.86 3.31 2.94
N PHE A 68 -4.21 2.24 2.49
CA PHE A 68 -3.87 2.02 1.08
C PHE A 68 -5.11 2.06 0.19
N ILE A 69 -6.15 1.29 0.53
CA ILE A 69 -7.41 1.24 -0.22
C ILE A 69 -8.08 2.62 -0.19
N ARG A 70 -8.18 3.25 0.97
CA ARG A 70 -8.87 4.55 1.10
C ARG A 70 -8.17 5.67 0.33
N VAL A 71 -6.83 5.76 0.38
CA VAL A 71 -6.08 6.76 -0.39
C VAL A 71 -6.23 6.53 -1.89
N THR A 72 -6.10 5.27 -2.32
CA THR A 72 -6.20 4.88 -3.72
C THR A 72 -7.59 5.20 -4.28
N PHE A 73 -8.65 4.68 -3.66
CA PHE A 73 -10.00 4.75 -4.22
C PHE A 73 -10.78 6.00 -3.86
N SER A 74 -10.60 6.55 -2.65
CA SER A 74 -11.39 7.70 -2.21
C SER A 74 -10.70 9.04 -2.46
N VAL A 75 -9.37 9.11 -2.34
CA VAL A 75 -8.63 10.38 -2.53
C VAL A 75 -8.22 10.57 -3.98
N PHE A 76 -7.55 9.58 -4.58
CA PHE A 76 -7.06 9.67 -5.96
C PHE A 76 -8.08 9.17 -7.00
N THR A 77 -9.15 8.50 -6.59
CA THR A 77 -10.27 8.04 -7.43
C THR A 77 -9.89 6.99 -8.48
N LEU A 78 -10.89 6.24 -8.96
CA LEU A 78 -10.68 5.20 -9.95
C LEU A 78 -10.12 5.73 -11.28
N LYS A 79 -10.54 6.94 -11.68
CA LYS A 79 -10.16 7.56 -12.96
C LYS A 79 -8.66 7.84 -13.03
N PHE A 80 -8.06 8.32 -11.93
CA PHE A 80 -6.63 8.59 -11.89
C PHE A 80 -5.81 7.33 -12.10
N ILE A 81 -6.20 6.27 -11.39
CA ILE A 81 -5.49 5.00 -11.43
C ILE A 81 -5.59 4.41 -12.84
N THR A 82 -6.79 4.27 -13.39
CA THR A 82 -6.94 3.63 -14.71
C THR A 82 -6.32 4.42 -15.86
N MET A 83 -6.23 5.74 -15.75
CA MET A 83 -5.74 6.62 -16.82
C MET A 83 -4.23 6.88 -16.79
N TYR A 84 -3.64 6.98 -15.60
CA TYR A 84 -2.24 7.43 -15.46
C TYR A 84 -1.27 6.36 -14.97
N LEU A 85 -1.73 5.33 -14.24
CA LEU A 85 -0.83 4.33 -13.63
C LEU A 85 -1.48 2.93 -13.59
N PRO A 86 -0.91 1.89 -14.22
CA PRO A 86 -1.47 0.53 -14.25
C PRO A 86 -1.28 -0.23 -12.91
N ILE A 87 -1.78 0.34 -11.81
CA ILE A 87 -1.57 -0.16 -10.44
C ILE A 87 -2.25 -1.49 -10.23
N PHE A 88 -3.41 -1.72 -10.84
CA PHE A 88 -4.12 -3.00 -10.72
C PHE A 88 -3.29 -4.15 -11.27
N ASP A 89 -2.72 -3.97 -12.46
CA ASP A 89 -1.88 -5.00 -13.09
C ASP A 89 -0.63 -5.29 -12.25
N ILE A 90 0.01 -4.22 -11.76
CA ILE A 90 1.18 -4.33 -10.88
C ILE A 90 0.81 -5.05 -9.58
N LEU A 91 -0.28 -4.66 -8.92
CA LEU A 91 -0.73 -5.28 -7.67
C LEU A 91 -1.12 -6.75 -7.87
N CYS A 92 -1.75 -7.10 -8.99
CA CYS A 92 -2.08 -8.50 -9.30
C CYS A 92 -0.81 -9.36 -9.37
N TRP A 93 0.19 -8.91 -10.14
CA TRP A 93 1.46 -9.62 -10.24
C TRP A 93 2.20 -9.70 -8.89
N VAL A 94 2.29 -8.59 -8.18
CA VAL A 94 2.92 -8.53 -6.86
C VAL A 94 2.20 -9.45 -5.86
N SER A 95 0.86 -9.52 -5.91
CA SER A 95 0.09 -10.41 -5.03
C SER A 95 0.35 -11.88 -5.31
N VAL A 96 0.41 -12.27 -6.59
CA VAL A 96 0.77 -13.64 -6.98
C VAL A 96 2.15 -14.00 -6.47
N ILE A 97 3.14 -13.12 -6.66
CA ILE A 97 4.50 -13.35 -6.18
C ILE A 97 4.53 -13.41 -4.65
N ALA A 98 3.82 -12.51 -3.95
CA ALA A 98 3.75 -12.51 -2.49
C ALA A 98 3.16 -13.81 -1.94
N MET A 99 2.09 -14.31 -2.54
CA MET A 99 1.47 -15.59 -2.14
C MET A 99 2.43 -16.77 -2.32
N LEU A 100 3.10 -16.86 -3.46
CA LEU A 100 4.06 -17.94 -3.72
C LEU A 100 5.29 -17.84 -2.81
N TYR A 101 5.89 -16.65 -2.71
CA TYR A 101 7.09 -16.42 -1.92
C TYR A 101 6.83 -16.62 -0.42
N GLY A 102 5.72 -16.07 0.09
CA GLY A 102 5.31 -16.26 1.48
C GLY A 102 5.03 -17.73 1.80
N SER A 103 4.41 -18.48 0.89
CA SER A 103 4.15 -19.91 1.07
C SER A 103 5.44 -20.75 1.12
N VAL A 104 6.48 -20.36 0.37
CA VAL A 104 7.77 -21.07 0.34
C VAL A 104 8.62 -20.78 1.58
N LEU A 105 8.50 -19.60 2.18
CA LEU A 105 9.31 -19.17 3.32
C LEU A 105 8.65 -19.35 4.70
N ALA A 106 7.34 -19.55 4.75
CA ALA A 106 6.59 -19.82 5.98
C ALA A 106 6.96 -21.18 6.58
#